data_AF-A0A3Q1FUI3-F1
#
_entry.id   AF-A0A3Q1FUI3-F1
#
_cell.length_a   1.000
_cell.length_b   1.000
_cell.length_c   1.000
_cell.angle_alpha   90.00
_cell.angle_beta   90.00
_cell.angle_gamma   90.00
#
_symmetry.space_group_name_H-M   'P 1'
#
loop_
_entity.id
_entity.type
_entity.pdbx_description
1 polymer ?
#
loop_
_entity_poly.entity_id
_entity_poly.type
_entity_poly.pdbx_seq_one_letter_code
_entity_poly.pdbx_strand_id
1 'polypeptide(L)'
;MYSSSYSRAKFGLEAREPLHRHKGKSCGYYMRIVFFFSSLIQSLIIVSLVLFLIYGQPEKSAAEKRVKELELSFNRLSENHIQLGKEKGDLGAQLVARTAEKANLEKEITKLKTDSNKTEQDLRNKLGTCATTLSLMSRRPTTPIMPPLLVTSSNELKTLQTHNAQQKAMINLIHSNFTQTVQYLSQERDNALRDRDTLHQDAITLRSNNTMLKEQLTAYTRKCKEDFAHSLDGIKTVTRDFLNRINNLFPHQLTFHLTCASQKEQMEKIRNSCTNLSRDVEDKFQLYLDNVGNKVAEIQAMSSRLEVQNLHVTANLKQCEQDLSETIAKNAKQIELNQKTHDDQVEKLLKEQNRLRDQQKEQEERWALKNREVQRLQAMVANVKPSPPKPAALQAAPQPDGQTAPNWSSGGAPGSSKTPTVR
;
A
#
# COMPACT_ATOMS: atom_id res chain seq x y z
N MET A 1 7.24 -47.85 85.67
CA MET A 1 5.81 -47.87 85.31
C MET A 1 5.68 -48.39 83.88
N TYR A 2 4.77 -49.35 83.64
CA TYR A 2 4.23 -49.86 82.35
C TYR A 2 5.15 -49.95 81.11
N SER A 3 5.44 -51.08 80.46
CA SER A 3 4.84 -52.44 80.30
C SER A 3 3.56 -52.58 79.46
N SER A 4 3.74 -52.85 78.16
CA SER A 4 2.84 -53.63 77.25
C SER A 4 3.61 -53.86 75.94
N SER A 5 4.03 -55.04 75.46
CA SER A 5 3.46 -56.41 75.36
C SER A 5 2.64 -56.66 74.10
N TYR A 6 3.20 -57.44 73.16
CA TYR A 6 2.59 -58.58 72.43
C TYR A 6 3.70 -59.16 71.51
N SER A 7 4.45 -60.17 71.96
CA SER A 7 4.14 -61.62 71.89
C SER A 7 4.80 -62.32 70.70
N ARG A 8 6.05 -62.75 70.92
CA ARG A 8 6.86 -63.57 70.02
C ARG A 8 6.47 -65.05 70.18
N ALA A 9 5.78 -65.62 69.19
CA ALA A 9 5.38 -67.02 69.23
C ALA A 9 6.58 -67.98 69.03
N LYS A 10 6.72 -68.95 69.94
CA LYS A 10 7.57 -70.13 69.73
C LYS A 10 6.79 -71.19 68.96
N PHE A 11 7.41 -71.75 67.94
CA PHE A 11 7.25 -73.16 67.55
C PHE A 11 8.69 -73.70 67.42
N GLY A 12 9.03 -74.89 67.88
CA GLY A 12 8.19 -76.03 68.23
C GLY A 12 8.87 -77.29 67.71
N LEU A 13 10.13 -77.50 68.11
CA LEU A 13 10.87 -78.74 67.85
C LEU A 13 10.40 -79.78 68.87
N GLU A 14 9.83 -80.89 68.39
CA GLU A 14 9.69 -82.23 69.00
C GLU A 14 8.45 -82.92 68.42
N ALA A 15 8.65 -83.83 67.45
CA ALA A 15 7.69 -84.88 67.10
C ALA A 15 8.34 -85.98 66.24
N ARG A 16 9.09 -86.87 66.89
CA ARG A 16 9.04 -88.33 66.67
C ARG A 16 9.31 -88.88 65.26
N GLU A 17 10.50 -89.46 65.07
CA GLU A 17 10.73 -90.49 64.05
C GLU A 17 9.72 -91.64 64.18
N PRO A 18 9.33 -92.24 63.04
CA PRO A 18 9.61 -93.66 62.92
C PRO A 18 10.31 -94.05 61.60
N LEU A 19 10.92 -95.23 61.67
CA LEU A 19 11.79 -95.88 60.68
C LEU A 19 11.20 -95.99 59.24
N HIS A 20 12.15 -96.12 58.30
CA HIS A 20 12.12 -97.00 57.11
C HIS A 20 11.67 -96.46 55.74
N ARG A 21 12.65 -96.14 54.87
CA ARG A 21 12.65 -96.09 53.37
C ARG A 21 11.57 -95.20 52.69
N HIS A 22 11.77 -94.58 51.52
CA HIS A 22 12.48 -95.00 50.31
C HIS A 22 12.87 -93.77 49.45
N LYS A 23 13.73 -93.92 48.44
CA LYS A 23 14.07 -92.83 47.48
C LYS A 23 12.81 -92.35 46.73
N GLY A 24 12.47 -91.06 46.84
CA GLY A 24 11.44 -90.41 46.03
C GLY A 24 11.46 -88.88 46.21
N LYS A 25 11.44 -88.12 45.10
CA LYS A 25 11.41 -86.64 45.14
C LYS A 25 10.05 -86.18 45.66
N SER A 26 10.02 -85.41 46.75
CA SER A 26 8.77 -85.01 47.40
C SER A 26 7.93 -84.07 46.54
N CYS A 27 6.60 -84.25 46.58
CA CYS A 27 5.62 -83.45 45.84
C CYS A 27 5.80 -81.92 46.02
N GLY A 28 6.21 -81.48 47.23
CA GLY A 28 6.47 -80.07 47.55
C GLY A 28 7.55 -79.39 46.70
N TYR A 29 8.50 -80.14 46.12
CA TYR A 29 9.50 -79.59 45.19
C TYR A 29 8.84 -79.12 43.89
N TYR A 30 7.95 -79.95 43.33
CA TYR A 30 7.22 -79.64 42.10
C TYR A 30 6.21 -78.49 42.30
N MET A 31 5.54 -78.42 43.47
CA MET A 31 4.62 -77.32 43.76
C MET A 31 5.30 -75.94 43.81
N ARG A 32 6.52 -75.85 44.38
CA ARG A 32 7.31 -74.60 44.34
C ARG A 32 7.72 -74.21 42.92
N ILE A 33 8.10 -75.20 42.10
CA ILE A 33 8.46 -74.99 40.70
C ILE A 33 7.26 -74.49 39.88
N VAL A 34 6.07 -75.09 40.04
CA VAL A 34 4.84 -74.65 39.36
C VAL A 34 4.48 -73.21 39.74
N PHE A 35 4.62 -72.84 41.02
CA PHE A 35 4.34 -71.47 41.47
C PHE A 35 5.33 -70.45 40.87
N PHE A 36 6.62 -70.82 40.76
CA PHE A 36 7.64 -69.97 40.15
C PHE A 36 7.40 -69.79 38.65
N PHE A 37 7.09 -70.87 37.91
CA PHE A 37 6.74 -70.78 36.49
C PHE A 37 5.44 -70.00 36.25
N SER A 38 4.43 -70.16 37.10
CA SER A 38 3.18 -69.38 37.00
C SER A 38 3.43 -67.87 37.16
N SER A 39 4.19 -67.48 38.20
CA SER A 39 4.57 -66.08 38.41
C SER A 39 5.46 -65.52 37.30
N LEU A 40 6.37 -66.33 36.76
CA LEU A 40 7.25 -65.95 35.65
C LEU A 40 6.48 -65.77 34.33
N ILE A 41 5.52 -66.66 34.03
CA ILE A 41 4.61 -66.52 32.88
C ILE A 41 3.73 -65.27 33.03
N GLN A 42 3.19 -65.01 34.22
CA GLN A 42 2.44 -63.78 34.50
C GLN A 42 3.28 -62.52 34.28
N SER A 43 4.53 -62.50 34.76
CA SER A 43 5.45 -61.38 34.55
C SER A 43 5.80 -61.18 33.07
N LEU A 44 6.04 -62.25 32.31
CA LEU A 44 6.28 -62.19 30.87
C LEU A 44 5.05 -61.67 30.10
N ILE A 45 3.83 -62.04 30.50
CA ILE A 45 2.59 -61.50 29.91
C ILE A 45 2.46 -60.00 30.18
N ILE A 46 2.72 -59.55 31.41
CA ILE A 46 2.68 -58.12 31.76
C ILE A 46 3.73 -57.32 30.96
N VAL A 47 4.96 -57.80 30.87
CA VAL A 47 6.02 -57.15 30.06
C VAL A 47 5.64 -57.14 28.58
N SER A 48 5.09 -58.23 28.05
CA SER A 48 4.63 -58.30 26.65
C SER A 48 3.48 -57.32 26.37
N LEU A 49 2.51 -57.18 27.27
CA LEU A 49 1.42 -56.22 27.15
C LEU A 49 1.92 -54.77 27.24
N VAL A 50 2.87 -54.48 28.13
CA VAL A 50 3.48 -53.14 28.24
C VAL A 50 4.29 -52.80 26.99
N LEU A 51 5.06 -53.75 26.44
CA LEU A 51 5.73 -53.57 25.16
C LEU A 51 4.74 -53.37 24.01
N PHE A 52 3.61 -54.09 24.00
CA PHE A 52 2.55 -53.89 23.02
C PHE A 52 1.81 -52.55 23.20
N LEU A 53 1.81 -51.96 24.39
CA LEU A 53 1.18 -50.66 24.66
C LEU A 53 2.12 -49.49 24.33
N ILE A 54 3.44 -49.67 24.51
CA ILE A 54 4.48 -48.68 24.18
C ILE A 54 4.86 -48.70 22.69
N TYR A 55 4.98 -49.89 22.09
CA TYR A 55 5.43 -50.07 20.69
C TYR A 55 4.32 -50.51 19.73
N GLY A 56 3.12 -50.86 20.22
CA GLY A 56 1.99 -51.27 19.38
C GLY A 56 1.05 -50.13 18.97
N GLN A 57 1.36 -48.86 19.28
CA GLN A 57 0.80 -47.77 18.50
C GLN A 57 1.37 -47.86 17.08
N PRO A 58 0.54 -48.04 16.04
CA PRO A 58 1.06 -48.26 14.70
C PRO A 58 1.62 -46.93 14.15
N GLU A 59 2.93 -46.86 13.94
CA GLU A 59 3.61 -45.76 13.20
C GLU A 59 2.91 -45.44 11.87
N LYS A 60 2.26 -46.46 11.28
CA LYS A 60 1.38 -46.32 10.11
C LYS A 60 0.38 -45.17 10.26
N SER A 61 -0.23 -44.95 11.42
CA SER A 61 -1.23 -43.87 11.58
C SER A 61 -0.63 -42.47 11.44
N ALA A 62 0.58 -42.23 11.96
CA ALA A 62 1.27 -40.96 11.83
C ALA A 62 1.84 -40.76 10.41
N ALA A 63 2.44 -41.81 9.83
CA ALA A 63 2.97 -41.78 8.47
C ALA A 63 1.87 -41.63 7.41
N GLU A 64 0.78 -42.40 7.51
CA GLU A 64 -0.38 -42.34 6.62
C GLU A 64 -1.08 -40.97 6.70
N LYS A 65 -1.20 -40.39 7.91
CA LYS A 65 -1.71 -39.02 8.07
C LYS A 65 -0.85 -37.99 7.34
N ARG A 66 0.50 -38.10 7.44
CA ARG A 66 1.41 -37.23 6.68
C ARG A 66 1.35 -37.46 5.18
N VAL A 67 1.27 -38.70 4.71
CA VAL A 67 1.10 -39.01 3.28
C VAL A 67 -0.20 -38.39 2.75
N LYS A 68 -1.29 -38.51 3.49
CA LYS A 68 -2.61 -37.96 3.13
C LYS A 68 -2.63 -36.43 3.14
N GLU A 69 -1.91 -35.79 4.07
CA GLU A 69 -1.69 -34.34 4.08
C GLU A 69 -0.84 -33.89 2.88
N LEU A 70 0.21 -34.66 2.53
CA LEU A 70 1.05 -34.40 1.37
C LEU A 70 0.26 -34.50 0.06
N GLU A 71 -0.55 -35.55 -0.10
CA GLU A 71 -1.45 -35.76 -1.24
C GLU A 71 -2.46 -34.61 -1.40
N LEU A 72 -3.07 -34.17 -0.30
CA LEU A 72 -4.00 -33.03 -0.29
C LEU A 72 -3.30 -31.71 -0.66
N SER A 73 -2.07 -31.50 -0.17
CA SER A 73 -1.25 -30.34 -0.53
C SER A 73 -0.81 -30.35 -2.00
N PHE A 74 -0.48 -31.53 -2.54
CA PHE A 74 -0.08 -31.72 -3.94
C PHE A 74 -1.26 -31.49 -4.89
N ASN A 75 -2.43 -32.04 -4.58
CA ASN A 75 -3.65 -31.83 -5.35
C ASN A 75 -4.04 -30.34 -5.40
N ARG A 76 -3.98 -29.65 -4.25
CA ARG A 76 -4.22 -28.19 -4.17
C ARG A 76 -3.17 -27.38 -4.96
N LEU A 77 -1.90 -27.78 -4.93
CA LEU A 77 -0.84 -27.11 -5.71
C LEU A 77 -1.01 -27.35 -7.22
N SER A 78 -1.43 -28.55 -7.63
CA SER A 78 -1.73 -28.91 -9.01
C SER A 78 -2.93 -28.10 -9.55
N GLU A 79 -4.01 -27.99 -8.79
CA GLU A 79 -5.18 -27.17 -9.13
C GLU A 79 -4.80 -25.69 -9.29
N ASN A 80 -4.04 -25.13 -8.33
CA ASN A 80 -3.50 -23.77 -8.44
C ASN A 80 -2.62 -23.58 -9.69
N HIS A 81 -1.78 -24.56 -10.03
CA HIS A 81 -0.92 -24.49 -11.22
C HIS A 81 -1.73 -24.52 -12.52
N ILE A 82 -2.79 -25.33 -12.60
CA ILE A 82 -3.72 -25.36 -13.74
C ILE A 82 -4.45 -24.02 -13.86
N GLN A 83 -4.96 -23.48 -12.75
CA GLN A 83 -5.66 -22.19 -12.74
C GLN A 83 -4.74 -21.04 -13.16
N LEU A 84 -3.52 -20.95 -12.61
CA LEU A 84 -2.51 -19.97 -13.03
C LEU A 84 -2.10 -20.13 -14.49
N GLY A 85 -2.04 -21.36 -14.99
CA GLY A 85 -1.80 -21.66 -16.42
C GLY A 85 -2.91 -21.09 -17.31
N LYS A 86 -4.17 -21.23 -16.90
CA LYS A 86 -5.33 -20.66 -17.59
C LYS A 86 -5.34 -19.14 -17.53
N GLU A 87 -5.17 -18.55 -16.35
CA GLU A 87 -5.12 -17.09 -16.16
C GLU A 87 -3.99 -16.45 -16.98
N LYS A 88 -2.81 -17.09 -17.04
CA LYS A 88 -1.72 -16.66 -17.92
C LYS A 88 -2.11 -16.70 -19.40
N GLY A 89 -2.87 -17.71 -19.83
CA GLY A 89 -3.41 -17.80 -21.19
C GLY A 89 -4.41 -16.68 -21.50
N ASP A 90 -5.39 -16.48 -20.61
CA ASP A 90 -6.43 -15.46 -20.74
C ASP A 90 -5.84 -14.03 -20.72
N LEU A 91 -4.90 -13.75 -19.83
CA LEU A 91 -4.15 -12.48 -19.79
C LEU A 91 -3.28 -12.30 -21.03
N GLY A 92 -2.67 -13.37 -21.56
CA GLY A 92 -1.92 -13.34 -22.81
C GLY A 92 -2.81 -12.97 -24.00
N ALA A 93 -4.00 -13.57 -24.09
CA ALA A 93 -4.98 -13.26 -25.13
C ALA A 93 -5.50 -11.82 -25.02
N GLN A 94 -5.81 -11.34 -23.81
CA GLN A 94 -6.20 -9.94 -23.57
C GLN A 94 -5.08 -8.96 -23.96
N LEU A 95 -3.82 -9.27 -23.64
CA LEU A 95 -2.68 -8.41 -23.98
C LEU A 95 -2.47 -8.32 -25.50
N VAL A 96 -2.64 -9.44 -26.23
CA VAL A 96 -2.63 -9.44 -27.70
C VAL A 96 -3.79 -8.60 -28.27
N ALA A 97 -5.01 -8.77 -27.75
CA ALA A 97 -6.18 -8.01 -28.18
C ALA A 97 -6.01 -6.49 -27.93
N ARG A 98 -5.59 -6.08 -26.73
CA ARG A 98 -5.31 -4.68 -26.39
C ARG A 98 -4.16 -4.08 -27.20
N THR A 99 -3.14 -4.88 -27.54
CA THR A 99 -2.04 -4.44 -28.43
C THR A 99 -2.54 -4.18 -29.85
N ALA A 100 -3.42 -5.02 -30.38
CA ALA A 100 -4.04 -4.82 -31.69
C ALA A 100 -4.98 -3.60 -31.71
N GLU A 101 -5.80 -3.43 -30.67
CA GLU A 101 -6.67 -2.26 -30.48
C GLU A 101 -5.86 -0.96 -30.41
N LYS A 102 -4.78 -0.93 -29.63
CA LYS A 102 -3.85 0.20 -29.55
C LYS A 102 -3.27 0.55 -30.93
N ALA A 103 -2.82 -0.45 -31.69
CA ALA A 103 -2.27 -0.23 -33.03
C ALA A 103 -3.33 0.29 -34.03
N ASN A 104 -4.61 -0.06 -33.83
CA ASN A 104 -5.71 0.50 -34.63
C ASN A 104 -6.00 1.96 -34.24
N LEU A 105 -6.08 2.27 -32.94
CA LEU A 105 -6.27 3.64 -32.45
C LEU A 105 -5.12 4.57 -32.86
N GLU A 106 -3.86 4.11 -32.84
CA GLU A 106 -2.71 4.86 -33.36
C GLU A 106 -2.85 5.17 -34.87
N LYS A 107 -3.40 4.24 -35.67
CA LYS A 107 -3.73 4.50 -37.09
C LYS A 107 -4.85 5.53 -37.23
N GLU A 108 -5.91 5.45 -36.44
CA GLU A 108 -7.01 6.43 -36.49
C GLU A 108 -6.54 7.82 -36.07
N ILE A 109 -5.70 7.94 -35.03
CA ILE A 109 -5.10 9.21 -34.60
C ILE A 109 -4.22 9.80 -35.70
N THR A 110 -3.38 9.00 -36.37
CA THR A 110 -2.54 9.50 -37.48
C THR A 110 -3.40 9.95 -38.66
N LYS A 111 -4.47 9.22 -39.01
CA LYS A 111 -5.44 9.61 -40.05
C LYS A 111 -6.16 10.92 -39.70
N LEU A 112 -6.73 11.03 -38.51
CA LEU A 112 -7.40 12.26 -38.03
C LEU A 112 -6.44 13.45 -38.03
N LYS A 113 -5.17 13.26 -37.68
CA LYS A 113 -4.14 14.30 -37.75
C LYS A 113 -3.86 14.72 -39.21
N THR A 114 -3.79 13.79 -40.15
CA THR A 114 -3.64 14.15 -41.57
C THR A 114 -4.87 14.86 -42.14
N ASP A 115 -6.08 14.43 -41.78
CA ASP A 115 -7.33 15.06 -42.21
C ASP A 115 -7.47 16.47 -41.61
N SER A 116 -7.12 16.65 -40.33
CA SER A 116 -7.10 17.96 -39.66
C SER A 116 -6.09 18.93 -40.27
N ASN A 117 -4.87 18.48 -40.57
CA ASN A 117 -3.87 19.33 -41.25
C ASN A 117 -4.36 19.75 -42.65
N LYS A 118 -5.03 18.84 -43.36
CA LYS A 118 -5.60 19.10 -44.69
C LYS A 118 -6.75 20.11 -44.63
N THR A 119 -7.63 20.03 -43.63
CA THR A 119 -8.71 21.03 -43.45
C THR A 119 -8.17 22.38 -43.02
N GLU A 120 -7.14 22.44 -42.17
CA GLU A 120 -6.47 23.71 -41.84
C GLU A 120 -5.87 24.36 -43.10
N GLN A 121 -5.20 23.58 -43.94
CA GLN A 121 -4.62 24.08 -45.20
C GLN A 121 -5.68 24.58 -46.19
N ASP A 122 -6.80 23.85 -46.35
CA ASP A 122 -7.92 24.28 -47.19
C ASP A 122 -8.59 25.56 -46.66
N LEU A 123 -8.75 25.70 -45.35
CA LEU A 123 -9.27 26.92 -44.71
C LEU A 123 -8.32 28.11 -44.89
N ARG A 124 -7.01 27.92 -44.70
CA ARG A 124 -5.99 28.96 -44.98
C ARG A 124 -6.02 29.41 -46.44
N ASN A 125 -6.13 28.47 -47.38
CA ASN A 125 -6.24 28.76 -48.81
C ASN A 125 -7.51 29.57 -49.10
N LYS A 126 -8.68 29.15 -48.61
CA LYS A 126 -9.95 29.86 -48.77
C LYS A 126 -9.92 31.27 -48.17
N LEU A 127 -9.27 31.45 -47.02
CA LEU A 127 -9.10 32.77 -46.39
C LEU A 127 -8.23 33.70 -47.27
N GLY A 128 -7.13 33.19 -47.83
CA GLY A 128 -6.28 33.93 -48.77
C GLY A 128 -7.03 34.33 -50.05
N THR A 129 -7.82 33.41 -50.63
CA THR A 129 -8.68 33.72 -51.77
C THR A 129 -9.70 34.80 -51.41
N CYS A 130 -10.39 34.67 -50.27
CA CYS A 130 -11.40 35.63 -49.81
C CYS A 130 -10.83 37.04 -49.61
N ALA A 131 -9.65 37.17 -48.98
CA ALA A 131 -8.95 38.44 -48.83
C ALA A 131 -8.62 39.08 -50.20
N THR A 132 -8.24 38.26 -51.17
CA THR A 132 -7.97 38.71 -52.56
C THR A 132 -9.26 39.20 -53.24
N THR A 133 -10.38 38.49 -53.09
CA THR A 133 -11.68 38.93 -53.64
C THR A 133 -12.17 40.23 -52.98
N LEU A 134 -11.95 40.40 -51.68
CA LEU A 134 -12.33 41.62 -50.94
C LEU A 134 -11.57 42.84 -51.48
N SER A 135 -10.26 42.69 -51.74
CA SER A 135 -9.43 43.73 -52.35
C SER A 135 -9.86 44.09 -53.78
N LEU A 136 -10.37 43.13 -54.55
CA LEU A 136 -10.93 43.36 -55.89
C LEU A 136 -12.29 44.07 -55.83
N MET A 137 -13.17 43.73 -54.88
CA MET A 137 -14.48 44.38 -54.72
C MET A 137 -14.36 45.82 -54.21
N SER A 138 -13.34 46.14 -53.41
CA SER A 138 -13.08 47.50 -52.92
C SER A 138 -12.70 48.52 -54.00
N ARG A 139 -12.55 48.11 -55.27
CA ARG A 139 -12.23 48.98 -56.42
C ARG A 139 -13.38 49.18 -57.42
N ARG A 140 -14.62 48.77 -57.10
CA ARG A 140 -15.79 48.99 -57.98
C ARG A 140 -16.53 50.30 -57.67
N PRO A 141 -16.90 51.11 -58.69
CA PRO A 141 -17.80 52.25 -58.51
C PRO A 141 -19.19 51.80 -58.07
N THR A 142 -19.79 52.53 -57.12
CA THR A 142 -21.11 52.25 -56.57
C THR A 142 -22.22 52.58 -57.58
N THR A 143 -23.10 51.63 -57.89
CA THR A 143 -24.34 51.89 -58.64
C THR A 143 -25.51 52.25 -57.71
N PRO A 144 -26.53 53.00 -58.18
CA PRO A 144 -27.58 53.52 -57.30
C PRO A 144 -28.48 52.42 -56.73
N ILE A 145 -28.86 52.58 -55.46
CA ILE A 145 -29.80 51.71 -54.75
C ILE A 145 -31.23 52.01 -55.21
N MET A 146 -31.93 51.01 -55.74
CA MET A 146 -33.38 51.05 -55.92
C MET A 146 -34.06 50.35 -54.72
N PRO A 147 -35.09 50.93 -54.08
CA PRO A 147 -35.74 50.32 -52.93
C PRO A 147 -36.57 49.09 -53.34
N PRO A 148 -36.51 47.96 -52.61
CA PRO A 148 -37.34 46.80 -52.91
C PRO A 148 -38.79 47.00 -52.48
N LEU A 149 -39.71 46.50 -53.29
CA LEU A 149 -41.15 46.57 -53.04
C LEU A 149 -41.55 45.60 -51.91
N LEU A 150 -42.17 46.12 -50.86
CA LEU A 150 -42.50 45.35 -49.65
C LEU A 150 -43.86 44.65 -49.81
N VAL A 151 -43.84 43.40 -50.28
CA VAL A 151 -45.03 42.52 -50.35
C VAL A 151 -44.77 41.26 -49.53
N THR A 152 -44.85 41.39 -48.21
CA THR A 152 -44.76 40.23 -47.30
C THR A 152 -46.09 39.48 -47.29
N SER A 153 -46.14 38.35 -47.99
CA SER A 153 -47.23 37.38 -47.87
C SER A 153 -47.29 36.83 -46.43
N SER A 154 -48.46 36.86 -45.79
CA SER A 154 -48.66 36.37 -44.41
C SER A 154 -48.24 34.90 -44.22
N ASN A 155 -48.28 34.11 -45.29
CA ASN A 155 -47.88 32.70 -45.27
C ASN A 155 -46.34 32.52 -45.25
N GLU A 156 -45.59 33.41 -45.90
CA GLU A 156 -44.12 33.37 -45.91
C GLU A 156 -43.55 33.69 -44.53
N LEU A 157 -44.11 34.70 -43.85
CA LEU A 157 -43.71 35.06 -42.49
C LEU A 157 -43.89 33.88 -41.51
N LYS A 158 -45.02 33.16 -41.62
CA LYS A 158 -45.33 31.99 -40.79
C LYS A 158 -44.40 30.80 -41.09
N THR A 159 -44.01 30.64 -42.36
CA THR A 159 -43.05 29.61 -42.80
C THR A 159 -41.64 29.91 -42.30
N LEU A 160 -41.19 31.16 -42.40
CA LEU A 160 -39.91 31.64 -41.85
C LEU A 160 -39.85 31.52 -40.32
N GLN A 161 -40.94 31.86 -39.62
CA GLN A 161 -41.03 31.69 -38.17
C GLN A 161 -40.92 30.21 -37.75
N THR A 162 -41.59 29.31 -38.49
CA THR A 162 -41.50 27.85 -38.27
C THR A 162 -40.09 27.33 -38.52
N HIS A 163 -39.44 27.79 -39.60
CA HIS A 163 -38.07 27.40 -39.92
C HIS A 163 -37.05 27.93 -38.90
N ASN A 164 -37.22 29.16 -38.41
CA ASN A 164 -36.39 29.74 -37.34
C ASN A 164 -36.55 28.95 -36.02
N ALA A 165 -37.78 28.57 -35.66
CA ALA A 165 -38.03 27.70 -34.50
C ALA A 165 -37.36 26.32 -34.65
N GLN A 166 -37.41 25.72 -35.85
CA GLN A 166 -36.73 24.46 -36.16
C GLN A 166 -35.19 24.60 -36.08
N GLN A 167 -34.61 25.67 -36.62
CA GLN A 167 -33.19 25.97 -36.50
C GLN A 167 -32.77 26.14 -35.03
N LYS A 168 -33.57 26.86 -34.24
CA LYS A 168 -33.31 27.06 -32.80
C LYS A 168 -33.38 25.76 -32.01
N ALA A 169 -34.32 24.87 -32.33
CA ALA A 169 -34.37 23.52 -31.76
C ALA A 169 -33.14 22.68 -32.13
N MET A 170 -32.69 22.74 -33.40
CA MET A 170 -31.48 22.07 -33.87
C MET A 170 -30.22 22.57 -33.14
N ILE A 171 -30.07 23.89 -33.00
CA ILE A 171 -28.95 24.50 -32.27
C ILE A 171 -28.94 24.06 -30.80
N ASN A 172 -30.10 24.05 -30.14
CA ASN A 172 -30.21 23.58 -28.76
C ASN A 172 -29.82 22.10 -28.60
N LEU A 173 -30.20 21.25 -29.56
CA LEU A 173 -29.85 19.82 -29.57
C LEU A 173 -28.36 19.59 -29.84
N ILE A 174 -27.76 20.36 -30.77
CA ILE A 174 -26.31 20.33 -31.01
C ILE A 174 -25.55 20.80 -29.75
N HIS A 175 -26.03 21.88 -29.10
CA HIS A 175 -25.42 22.41 -27.88
C HIS A 175 -25.49 21.40 -26.71
N SER A 176 -26.64 20.76 -26.49
CA SER A 176 -26.77 19.75 -25.42
C SER A 176 -25.91 18.52 -25.70
N ASN A 177 -25.88 18.03 -26.95
CA ASN A 177 -25.04 16.90 -27.36
C ASN A 177 -23.54 17.21 -27.22
N PHE A 178 -23.11 18.39 -27.65
CA PHE A 178 -21.73 18.87 -27.46
C PHE A 178 -21.37 18.98 -25.97
N THR A 179 -22.24 19.58 -25.16
CA THR A 179 -22.02 19.73 -23.72
C THR A 179 -21.89 18.37 -23.03
N GLN A 180 -22.77 17.42 -23.34
CA GLN A 180 -22.73 16.05 -22.82
C GLN A 180 -21.46 15.32 -23.25
N THR A 181 -21.05 15.47 -24.51
CA THR A 181 -19.81 14.86 -25.03
C THR A 181 -18.57 15.43 -24.36
N VAL A 182 -18.49 16.76 -24.15
CA VAL A 182 -17.39 17.41 -23.45
C VAL A 182 -17.32 16.97 -21.98
N GLN A 183 -18.47 16.85 -21.30
CA GLN A 183 -18.54 16.34 -19.92
C GLN A 183 -18.04 14.90 -19.84
N TYR A 184 -18.52 14.02 -20.73
CA TYR A 184 -18.09 12.62 -20.80
C TYR A 184 -16.58 12.50 -21.08
N LEU A 185 -16.05 13.22 -22.07
CA LEU A 185 -14.62 13.21 -22.39
C LEU A 185 -13.75 13.80 -21.28
N SER A 186 -14.22 14.81 -20.55
CA SER A 186 -13.52 15.31 -19.36
C SER A 186 -13.49 14.27 -18.24
N GLN A 187 -14.61 13.59 -18.00
CA GLN A 187 -14.69 12.52 -17.01
C GLN A 187 -13.76 11.35 -17.37
N GLU A 188 -13.73 10.92 -18.65
CA GLU A 188 -12.83 9.86 -19.10
C GLU A 188 -11.36 10.26 -19.03
N ARG A 189 -11.01 11.51 -19.33
CA ARG A 189 -9.67 12.05 -19.08
C ARG A 189 -9.31 11.95 -17.59
N ASP A 190 -10.22 12.35 -16.70
CA ASP A 190 -9.99 12.38 -15.26
C ASP A 190 -9.97 10.98 -14.64
N ASN A 191 -10.67 10.00 -15.25
CA ASN A 191 -10.52 8.58 -14.98
C ASN A 191 -9.11 8.10 -15.39
N ALA A 192 -8.72 8.31 -16.65
CA ALA A 192 -7.44 7.88 -17.19
C ALA A 192 -6.23 8.49 -16.45
N LEU A 193 -6.33 9.73 -15.97
CA LEU A 193 -5.32 10.35 -15.13
C LEU A 193 -5.18 9.65 -13.77
N ARG A 194 -6.31 9.34 -13.10
CA ARG A 194 -6.31 8.60 -11.82
C ARG A 194 -5.80 7.17 -11.97
N ASP A 195 -6.17 6.49 -13.05
CA ASP A 195 -5.69 5.14 -13.35
C ASP A 195 -4.17 5.14 -13.61
N ARG A 196 -3.67 6.10 -14.39
CA ARG A 196 -2.23 6.31 -14.60
C ARG A 196 -1.48 6.54 -13.29
N ASP A 197 -2.02 7.40 -12.42
CA ASP A 197 -1.36 7.74 -11.15
C ASP A 197 -1.36 6.56 -10.17
N THR A 198 -2.44 5.77 -10.17
CA THR A 198 -2.52 4.50 -9.43
C THR A 198 -1.49 3.50 -9.94
N LEU A 199 -1.41 3.28 -11.26
CA LEU A 199 -0.43 2.39 -11.88
C LEU A 199 1.02 2.83 -11.63
N HIS A 200 1.29 4.14 -11.57
CA HIS A 200 2.61 4.65 -11.19
C HIS A 200 2.93 4.35 -9.72
N GLN A 201 1.97 4.55 -8.81
CA GLN A 201 2.14 4.25 -7.39
C GLN A 201 2.34 2.75 -7.13
N ASP A 202 1.60 1.89 -7.83
CA ASP A 202 1.76 0.44 -7.78
C ASP A 202 3.13 0.01 -8.33
N ALA A 203 3.58 0.60 -9.43
CA ALA A 203 4.90 0.32 -10.01
C ALA A 203 6.05 0.74 -9.07
N ILE A 204 5.92 1.85 -8.35
CA ILE A 204 6.87 2.29 -7.31
C ILE A 204 6.87 1.28 -6.14
N THR A 205 5.68 0.95 -5.63
CA THR A 205 5.50 0.02 -4.51
C THR A 205 6.06 -1.37 -4.84
N LEU A 206 5.79 -1.90 -6.04
CA LEU A 206 6.26 -3.19 -6.50
C LEU A 206 7.78 -3.22 -6.66
N ARG A 207 8.40 -2.14 -7.16
CA ARG A 207 9.87 -2.01 -7.23
C ARG A 207 10.48 -2.01 -5.83
N SER A 208 9.92 -1.24 -4.90
CA SER A 208 10.38 -1.20 -3.50
C SER A 208 10.30 -2.58 -2.85
N ASN A 209 9.16 -3.26 -2.97
CA ASN A 209 8.96 -4.62 -2.46
C ASN A 209 9.93 -5.63 -3.09
N ASN A 210 10.20 -5.52 -4.40
CA ASN A 210 11.16 -6.40 -5.09
C ASN A 210 12.60 -6.19 -4.58
N THR A 211 13.00 -4.94 -4.33
CA THR A 211 14.29 -4.60 -3.74
C THR A 211 14.40 -5.15 -2.30
N MET A 212 13.39 -4.90 -1.46
CA MET A 212 13.35 -5.42 -0.09
C MET A 212 13.45 -6.95 -0.05
N LEU A 213 12.72 -7.67 -0.90
CA LEU A 213 12.77 -9.13 -0.97
C LEU A 213 14.15 -9.66 -1.43
N LYS A 214 14.81 -8.98 -2.38
CA LYS A 214 16.19 -9.30 -2.79
C LYS A 214 17.18 -9.08 -1.66
N GLU A 215 17.08 -7.97 -0.94
CA GLU A 215 17.93 -7.68 0.22
C GLU A 215 17.72 -8.71 1.34
N GLN A 216 16.48 -9.09 1.64
CA GLN A 216 16.17 -10.15 2.60
C GLN A 216 16.77 -11.50 2.20
N LEU A 217 16.67 -11.88 0.92
CA LEU A 217 17.27 -13.10 0.40
C LEU A 217 18.79 -13.09 0.48
N THR A 218 19.44 -11.96 0.15
CA THR A 218 20.89 -11.79 0.26
C THR A 218 21.34 -11.85 1.72
N ALA A 219 20.67 -11.13 2.63
CA ALA A 219 20.98 -11.16 4.07
C ALA A 219 20.80 -12.57 4.67
N TYR A 220 19.72 -13.27 4.31
CA TYR A 220 19.51 -14.66 4.70
C TYR A 220 20.60 -15.59 4.14
N THR A 221 20.91 -15.46 2.85
CA THR A 221 21.93 -16.29 2.19
C THR A 221 23.29 -16.12 2.85
N ARG A 222 23.69 -14.87 3.13
CA ARG A 222 24.92 -14.53 3.85
C ARG A 222 24.95 -15.25 5.19
N LYS A 223 23.97 -15.02 6.05
CA LYS A 223 23.98 -15.55 7.42
C LYS A 223 23.82 -17.08 7.49
N CYS A 224 23.08 -17.71 6.57
CA CYS A 224 22.98 -19.18 6.53
C CYS A 224 24.20 -19.87 5.90
N LYS A 225 24.73 -19.36 4.77
CA LYS A 225 25.83 -20.03 4.04
C LYS A 225 27.21 -19.64 4.51
N GLU A 226 27.38 -18.45 5.07
CA GLU A 226 28.67 -17.97 5.56
C GLU A 226 28.71 -18.14 7.08
N ASP A 227 27.94 -17.34 7.82
CA ASP A 227 28.04 -17.27 9.30
C ASP A 227 27.70 -18.62 9.98
N PHE A 228 26.56 -19.24 9.65
CA PHE A 228 26.15 -20.50 10.27
C PHE A 228 26.96 -21.71 9.78
N ALA A 229 27.26 -21.82 8.47
CA ALA A 229 28.04 -22.93 7.97
C ALA A 229 29.49 -22.94 8.52
N HIS A 230 30.13 -21.78 8.70
CA HIS A 230 31.42 -21.68 9.40
C HIS A 230 31.31 -22.13 10.86
N SER A 231 30.21 -21.79 11.53
CA SER A 231 29.96 -22.21 12.92
C SER A 231 29.87 -23.73 13.09
N LEU A 232 29.60 -24.49 12.02
CA LEU A 232 29.53 -25.95 12.02
C LEU A 232 30.86 -26.66 11.66
N ASP A 233 31.89 -25.95 11.19
CA ASP A 233 33.16 -26.59 10.76
C ASP A 233 33.92 -27.26 11.93
N GLY A 234 33.67 -26.80 13.16
CA GLY A 234 34.11 -27.48 14.38
C GLY A 234 33.56 -28.91 14.52
N ILE A 235 32.29 -29.16 14.16
CA ILE A 235 31.68 -30.50 14.19
C ILE A 235 32.38 -31.41 13.18
N LYS A 236 32.61 -30.92 11.96
CA LYS A 236 33.33 -31.65 10.91
C LYS A 236 34.76 -32.03 11.35
N THR A 237 35.44 -31.17 12.10
CA THR A 237 36.75 -31.46 12.69
C THR A 237 36.66 -32.54 13.77
N VAL A 238 35.72 -32.44 14.72
CA VAL A 238 35.52 -33.47 15.75
C VAL A 238 35.19 -34.83 15.13
N THR A 239 34.27 -34.89 14.15
CA THR A 239 33.92 -36.13 13.45
C THR A 239 35.11 -36.73 12.70
N ARG A 240 35.90 -35.90 12.01
CA ARG A 240 37.13 -36.32 11.32
C ARG A 240 38.13 -36.94 12.28
N ASP A 241 38.41 -36.29 13.41
CA ASP A 241 39.41 -36.76 14.37
C ASP A 241 38.91 -38.01 15.13
N PHE A 242 37.61 -38.10 15.42
CA PHE A 242 36.98 -39.29 16.02
C PHE A 242 37.02 -40.51 15.09
N LEU A 243 36.62 -40.35 13.82
CA LEU A 243 36.72 -41.43 12.82
C LEU A 243 38.17 -41.86 12.59
N ASN A 244 39.11 -40.91 12.55
CA ASN A 244 40.54 -41.21 12.48
C ASN A 244 41.01 -42.01 13.71
N ARG A 245 40.49 -41.71 14.91
CA ARG A 245 40.79 -42.49 16.12
C ARG A 245 40.20 -43.90 16.06
N ILE A 246 38.99 -44.09 15.54
CA ILE A 246 38.36 -45.41 15.34
C ILE A 246 39.15 -46.25 14.33
N ASN A 247 39.52 -45.68 13.18
CA ASN A 247 40.25 -46.40 12.15
C ASN A 247 41.65 -46.86 12.62
N ASN A 248 42.27 -46.12 13.55
CA ASN A 248 43.56 -46.46 14.15
C ASN A 248 43.44 -47.23 15.49
N LEU A 249 42.24 -47.44 16.03
CA LEU A 249 42.03 -48.18 17.29
C LEU A 249 42.25 -49.69 17.13
N PHE A 250 42.13 -50.21 15.91
CA PHE A 250 42.42 -51.60 15.57
C PHE A 250 43.58 -51.67 14.56
N PRO A 251 44.81 -51.97 15.02
CA PRO A 251 45.93 -52.20 14.11
C PRO A 251 45.56 -53.31 13.12
N HIS A 252 45.74 -53.06 11.82
CA HIS A 252 45.44 -54.04 10.75
C HIS A 252 46.29 -55.34 10.81
N GLN A 253 47.16 -55.46 11.81
CA GLN A 253 48.04 -56.59 12.09
C GLN A 253 47.51 -57.51 13.21
N LEU A 254 46.46 -57.11 13.95
CA LEU A 254 45.80 -57.93 14.98
C LEU A 254 44.65 -58.75 14.38
N THR A 255 44.98 -59.56 13.38
CA THR A 255 44.12 -60.65 12.91
C THR A 255 44.02 -61.69 14.03
N PHE A 256 43.02 -61.55 14.89
CA PHE A 256 42.66 -62.60 15.84
C PHE A 256 42.40 -63.88 15.05
N HIS A 257 43.29 -64.87 15.17
CA HIS A 257 43.06 -66.22 14.67
C HIS A 257 41.98 -66.87 15.53
N LEU A 258 40.71 -66.54 15.24
CA LEU A 258 39.50 -67.08 15.85
C LEU A 258 39.35 -68.56 15.44
N THR A 259 40.12 -69.43 16.08
CA THR A 259 40.14 -70.87 15.84
C THR A 259 38.93 -71.59 16.43
N CYS A 260 38.19 -70.95 17.35
CA CYS A 260 36.99 -71.51 17.96
C CYS A 260 35.70 -70.89 17.39
N ALA A 261 34.74 -71.74 16.99
CA ALA A 261 33.45 -71.31 16.43
C ALA A 261 32.64 -70.41 17.39
N SER A 262 32.67 -70.67 18.70
CA SER A 262 31.97 -69.83 19.69
C SER A 262 32.58 -68.44 19.83
N GLN A 263 33.91 -68.31 19.69
CA GLN A 263 34.59 -67.00 19.69
C GLN A 263 34.20 -66.20 18.45
N LYS A 264 34.08 -66.84 17.29
CA LYS A 264 33.58 -66.21 16.05
C LYS A 264 32.13 -65.72 16.21
N GLU A 265 31.26 -66.53 16.82
CA GLU A 265 29.87 -66.13 17.09
C GLU A 265 29.77 -64.96 18.07
N GLN A 266 30.57 -64.97 19.15
CA GLN A 266 30.63 -63.85 20.11
C GLN A 266 31.18 -62.58 19.45
N MET A 267 32.19 -62.69 18.58
CA MET A 267 32.73 -61.54 17.84
C MET A 267 31.70 -60.95 16.87
N GLU A 268 30.93 -61.78 16.16
CA GLU A 268 29.83 -61.29 15.31
C GLU A 268 28.67 -60.70 16.13
N LYS A 269 28.38 -61.21 17.34
CA LYS A 269 27.43 -60.55 18.27
C LYS A 269 27.92 -59.17 18.71
N ILE A 270 29.19 -59.04 19.11
CA ILE A 270 29.80 -57.76 19.48
C ILE A 270 29.76 -56.80 18.29
N ARG A 271 30.17 -57.27 17.09
CA ARG A 271 30.12 -56.49 15.85
C ARG A 271 28.72 -55.97 15.56
N ASN A 272 27.71 -56.84 15.58
CA ASN A 272 26.31 -56.45 15.33
C ASN A 272 25.79 -55.47 16.39
N SER A 273 26.09 -55.70 17.68
CA SER A 273 25.73 -54.75 18.75
C SER A 273 26.39 -53.39 18.59
N CYS A 274 27.69 -53.34 18.26
CA CYS A 274 28.41 -52.10 17.99
C CYS A 274 27.90 -51.39 16.72
N THR A 275 27.59 -52.13 15.65
CA THR A 275 26.99 -51.56 14.43
C THR A 275 25.60 -51.00 14.68
N ASN A 276 24.76 -51.71 15.43
CA ASN A 276 23.40 -51.24 15.76
C ASN A 276 23.43 -50.03 16.71
N LEU A 277 24.34 -50.03 17.71
CA LEU A 277 24.54 -48.86 18.57
C LEU A 277 25.08 -47.67 17.79
N SER A 278 26.02 -47.88 16.86
CA SER A 278 26.53 -46.81 15.99
C SER A 278 25.42 -46.17 15.15
N ARG A 279 24.50 -46.98 14.61
CA ARG A 279 23.33 -46.49 13.86
C ARG A 279 22.33 -45.75 14.74
N ASP A 280 21.94 -46.32 15.89
CA ASP A 280 21.01 -45.65 16.81
C ASP A 280 21.56 -44.31 17.34
N VAL A 281 22.89 -44.21 17.50
CA VAL A 281 23.59 -42.94 17.80
C VAL A 281 23.56 -41.98 16.60
N GLU A 282 23.87 -42.46 15.39
CA GLU A 282 23.81 -41.68 14.14
C GLU A 282 22.41 -41.13 13.87
N ASP A 283 21.37 -41.96 13.93
CA ASP A 283 19.96 -41.60 13.73
C ASP A 283 19.50 -40.53 14.74
N LYS A 284 19.89 -40.67 16.02
CA LYS A 284 19.56 -39.68 17.07
C LYS A 284 20.30 -38.36 16.89
N PHE A 285 21.57 -38.40 16.50
CA PHE A 285 22.33 -37.18 16.19
C PHE A 285 21.78 -36.49 14.93
N GLN A 286 21.41 -37.24 13.89
CA GLN A 286 20.81 -36.68 12.69
C GLN A 286 19.48 -36.00 13.00
N LEU A 287 18.57 -36.65 13.75
CA LEU A 287 17.30 -36.06 14.18
C LEU A 287 17.51 -34.77 15.00
N TYR A 288 18.53 -34.74 15.86
CA TYR A 288 18.87 -33.54 16.63
C TYR A 288 19.41 -32.42 15.74
N LEU A 289 20.33 -32.73 14.82
CA LEU A 289 20.91 -31.79 13.86
C LEU A 289 19.84 -31.23 12.91
N ASP A 290 18.89 -32.04 12.45
CA ASP A 290 17.78 -31.61 11.61
C ASP A 290 16.86 -30.63 12.37
N ASN A 291 16.52 -30.93 13.63
CA ASN A 291 15.70 -30.05 14.46
C ASN A 291 16.41 -28.71 14.75
N VAL A 292 17.70 -28.75 15.09
CA VAL A 292 18.51 -27.54 15.30
C VAL A 292 18.65 -26.76 13.99
N GLY A 293 18.94 -27.41 12.87
CA GLY A 293 19.07 -26.79 11.56
C GLY A 293 17.78 -26.09 11.11
N ASN A 294 16.62 -26.74 11.28
CA ASN A 294 15.32 -26.14 11.00
C ASN A 294 15.05 -24.90 11.87
N LYS A 295 15.33 -24.97 13.18
CA LYS A 295 15.16 -23.83 14.10
C LYS A 295 16.10 -22.67 13.78
N VAL A 296 17.36 -22.96 13.45
CA VAL A 296 18.32 -21.93 13.05
C VAL A 296 17.88 -21.29 11.72
N ALA A 297 17.45 -22.07 10.73
CA ALA A 297 16.94 -21.53 9.46
C ALA A 297 15.72 -20.60 9.66
N GLU A 298 14.77 -20.99 10.52
CA GLU A 298 13.60 -20.17 10.88
C GLU A 298 14.01 -18.85 11.56
N ILE A 299 14.82 -18.94 12.62
CA ILE A 299 15.38 -17.76 13.32
C ILE A 299 16.14 -16.89 12.33
N GLN A 300 16.90 -17.50 11.41
CA GLN A 300 17.76 -16.77 10.49
C GLN A 300 16.98 -16.06 9.39
N ALA A 301 15.91 -16.67 8.88
CA ALA A 301 14.96 -16.04 7.97
C ALA A 301 14.26 -14.86 8.65
N MET A 302 13.78 -15.03 9.88
CA MET A 302 13.10 -13.97 10.63
C MET A 302 14.05 -12.81 10.96
N SER A 303 15.26 -13.10 11.43
CA SER A 303 16.31 -12.11 11.71
C SER A 303 16.65 -11.29 10.46
N SER A 304 16.83 -11.94 9.31
CA SER A 304 17.18 -11.25 8.05
C SER A 304 16.03 -10.39 7.53
N ARG A 305 14.77 -10.86 7.69
CA ARG A 305 13.58 -10.07 7.38
C ARG A 305 13.49 -8.81 8.23
N LEU A 306 13.66 -8.95 9.54
CA LEU A 306 13.56 -7.84 10.50
C LEU A 306 14.71 -6.82 10.32
N GLU A 307 15.93 -7.27 10.04
CA GLU A 307 17.07 -6.39 9.77
C GLU A 307 16.83 -5.50 8.55
N VAL A 308 16.44 -6.09 7.42
CA VAL A 308 16.15 -5.34 6.18
C VAL A 308 14.93 -4.43 6.35
N GLN A 309 13.87 -4.90 7.01
CA GLN A 309 12.72 -4.05 7.32
C GLN A 309 13.11 -2.85 8.19
N ASN A 310 13.93 -3.04 9.23
CA ASN A 310 14.37 -1.98 10.11
C ASN A 310 15.27 -0.96 9.39
N LEU A 311 16.20 -1.45 8.54
CA LEU A 311 17.01 -0.59 7.67
C LEU A 311 16.14 0.28 6.75
N HIS A 312 15.16 -0.32 6.08
CA HIS A 312 14.31 0.39 5.13
C HIS A 312 13.35 1.37 5.82
N VAL A 313 12.75 0.99 6.95
CA VAL A 313 11.93 1.90 7.79
C VAL A 313 12.76 3.07 8.32
N THR A 314 13.98 2.82 8.80
CA THR A 314 14.88 3.86 9.29
C THR A 314 15.31 4.83 8.18
N ALA A 315 15.58 4.31 6.97
CA ALA A 315 15.91 5.13 5.81
C ALA A 315 14.72 6.00 5.37
N ASN A 316 13.52 5.41 5.29
CA ASN A 316 12.30 6.12 4.89
C ASN A 316 11.90 7.18 5.93
N LEU A 317 12.10 6.92 7.23
CA LEU A 317 11.88 7.91 8.29
C LEU A 317 12.81 9.12 8.10
N LYS A 318 14.12 8.89 7.91
CA LYS A 318 15.09 9.96 7.66
C LYS A 318 14.77 10.77 6.39
N GLN A 319 14.34 10.11 5.32
CA GLN A 319 13.92 10.81 4.11
C GLN A 319 12.68 11.68 4.37
N CYS A 320 11.68 11.15 5.07
CA CYS A 320 10.48 11.90 5.46
C CYS A 320 10.79 13.13 6.32
N GLU A 321 11.71 12.99 7.30
CA GLU A 321 12.19 14.11 8.13
C GLU A 321 12.90 15.19 7.29
N GLN A 322 13.71 14.78 6.30
CA GLN A 322 14.37 15.70 5.37
C GLN A 322 13.39 16.40 4.44
N ASP A 323 12.48 15.66 3.80
CA ASP A 323 11.44 16.19 2.90
C ASP A 323 10.51 17.17 3.64
N LEU A 324 10.14 16.86 4.88
CA LEU A 324 9.37 17.74 5.76
C LEU A 324 10.13 19.03 6.08
N SER A 325 11.40 18.92 6.48
CA SER A 325 12.27 20.07 6.77
C SER A 325 12.44 20.98 5.54
N GLU A 326 12.69 20.40 4.36
CA GLU A 326 12.74 21.14 3.10
C GLU A 326 11.42 21.82 2.77
N THR A 327 10.30 21.13 2.96
CA THR A 327 8.96 21.67 2.68
C THR A 327 8.62 22.83 3.60
N ILE A 328 8.93 22.72 4.89
CA ILE A 328 8.81 23.82 5.87
C ILE A 328 9.68 25.00 5.45
N ALA A 329 10.94 24.78 5.07
CA ALA A 329 11.85 25.84 4.63
C ALA A 329 11.40 26.53 3.32
N LYS A 330 10.86 25.77 2.35
CA LYS A 330 10.28 26.30 1.11
C LYS A 330 9.02 27.12 1.39
N ASN A 331 8.13 26.62 2.24
CA ASN A 331 6.90 27.32 2.62
C ASN A 331 7.19 28.61 3.41
N ALA A 332 8.16 28.58 4.34
CA ALA A 332 8.58 29.78 5.07
C ALA A 332 9.09 30.88 4.12
N LYS A 333 9.97 30.53 3.17
CA LYS A 333 10.46 31.47 2.14
C LYS A 333 9.33 32.00 1.26
N GLN A 334 8.35 31.17 0.91
CA GLN A 334 7.20 31.61 0.11
C GLN A 334 6.30 32.57 0.89
N ILE A 335 6.09 32.34 2.19
CA ILE A 335 5.32 33.24 3.07
C ILE A 335 6.05 34.59 3.21
N GLU A 336 7.36 34.57 3.46
CA GLU A 336 8.20 35.78 3.55
C GLU A 336 8.16 36.59 2.24
N LEU A 337 8.31 35.93 1.09
CA LEU A 337 8.21 36.56 -0.23
C LEU A 337 6.82 37.18 -0.47
N ASN A 338 5.75 36.47 -0.10
CA ASN A 338 4.38 36.95 -0.25
C ASN A 338 4.11 38.16 0.66
N GLN A 339 4.57 38.12 1.92
CA GLN A 339 4.47 39.23 2.87
C GLN A 339 5.21 40.47 2.34
N LYS A 340 6.48 40.32 1.94
CA LYS A 340 7.26 41.42 1.36
C LYS A 340 6.59 42.01 0.11
N THR A 341 6.08 41.17 -0.78
CA THR A 341 5.37 41.60 -1.99
C THR A 341 4.10 42.39 -1.66
N HIS A 342 3.38 42.00 -0.60
CA HIS A 342 2.22 42.73 -0.10
C HIS A 342 2.62 44.08 0.52
N ASP A 343 3.65 44.10 1.36
CA ASP A 343 4.12 45.31 2.03
C ASP A 343 4.67 46.35 1.03
N ASP A 344 5.41 45.91 0.01
CA ASP A 344 5.85 46.75 -1.12
C ASP A 344 4.64 47.37 -1.87
N GLN A 345 3.55 46.63 -2.04
CA GLN A 345 2.30 47.14 -2.64
C GLN A 345 1.58 48.14 -1.74
N VAL A 346 1.49 47.87 -0.44
CA VAL A 346 0.90 48.78 0.55
C VAL A 346 1.69 50.08 0.64
N GLU A 347 3.02 50.02 0.68
CA GLU A 347 3.88 51.22 0.70
C GLU A 347 3.68 52.07 -0.56
N LYS A 348 3.55 51.43 -1.73
CA LYS A 348 3.25 52.11 -3.00
C LYS A 348 1.88 52.79 -2.97
N LEU A 349 0.85 52.13 -2.45
CA LEU A 349 -0.49 52.69 -2.30
C LEU A 349 -0.52 53.85 -1.30
N LEU A 350 0.21 53.77 -0.20
CA LEU A 350 0.32 54.86 0.80
C LEU A 350 1.03 56.09 0.21
N LYS A 351 2.12 55.90 -0.54
CA LYS A 351 2.81 56.98 -1.26
C LYS A 351 1.87 57.68 -2.24
N GLU A 352 1.10 56.92 -3.01
CA GLU A 352 0.15 57.48 -3.97
C GLU A 352 -1.05 58.16 -3.29
N GLN A 353 -1.57 57.61 -2.18
CA GLN A 353 -2.63 58.24 -1.39
C GLN A 353 -2.19 59.59 -0.81
N ASN A 354 -0.96 59.67 -0.29
CA ASN A 354 -0.41 60.92 0.23
C ASN A 354 -0.26 61.95 -0.91
N ARG A 355 0.31 61.54 -2.06
CA ARG A 355 0.44 62.38 -3.26
C ARG A 355 -0.91 62.95 -3.71
N LEU A 356 -1.97 62.14 -3.71
CA LEU A 356 -3.33 62.57 -4.06
C LEU A 356 -3.93 63.51 -3.02
N ARG A 357 -3.67 63.29 -1.73
CA ARG A 357 -4.11 64.18 -0.64
C ARG A 357 -3.47 65.56 -0.73
N ASP A 358 -2.18 65.63 -1.03
CA ASP A 358 -1.46 66.89 -1.23
C ASP A 358 -2.01 67.64 -2.46
N GLN A 359 -2.27 66.93 -3.56
CA GLN A 359 -2.92 67.51 -4.75
C GLN A 359 -4.35 68.00 -4.48
N GLN A 360 -5.14 67.29 -3.67
CA GLN A 360 -6.46 67.76 -3.25
C GLN A 360 -6.35 69.06 -2.47
N LYS A 361 -5.42 69.15 -1.50
CA LYS A 361 -5.20 70.34 -0.69
C LYS A 361 -4.78 71.54 -1.55
N GLU A 362 -3.86 71.35 -2.50
CA GLU A 362 -3.51 72.39 -3.47
C GLU A 362 -4.72 72.88 -4.28
N GLN A 363 -5.60 71.97 -4.72
CA GLN A 363 -6.81 72.35 -5.44
C GLN A 363 -7.79 73.11 -4.55
N GLU A 364 -8.01 72.68 -3.30
CA GLU A 364 -8.86 73.40 -2.33
C GLU A 364 -8.33 74.82 -2.06
N GLU A 365 -7.01 75.00 -1.91
CA GLU A 365 -6.40 76.32 -1.75
C GLU A 365 -6.58 77.20 -3.00
N ARG A 366 -6.39 76.67 -4.22
CA ARG A 366 -6.67 77.38 -5.48
C ARG A 366 -8.14 77.73 -5.63
N TRP A 367 -9.05 76.83 -5.27
CA TRP A 367 -10.50 77.08 -5.28
C TRP A 367 -10.89 78.15 -4.27
N ALA A 368 -10.34 78.13 -3.04
CA ALA A 368 -10.59 79.15 -2.03
C ALA A 368 -10.11 80.54 -2.48
N LEU A 369 -8.94 80.62 -3.13
CA LEU A 369 -8.44 81.85 -3.75
C LEU A 369 -9.37 82.36 -4.85
N LYS A 370 -9.79 81.49 -5.77
CA LYS A 370 -10.74 81.87 -6.84
C LYS A 370 -12.11 82.27 -6.30
N ASN A 371 -12.60 81.63 -5.25
CA ASN A 371 -13.88 81.98 -4.64
C ASN A 371 -13.82 83.35 -3.94
N ARG A 372 -12.71 83.67 -3.25
CA ARG A 372 -12.45 85.03 -2.72
C ARG A 372 -12.36 86.08 -3.83
N GLU A 373 -11.78 85.74 -4.98
CA GLU A 373 -11.69 86.63 -6.14
C GLU A 373 -13.07 86.89 -6.77
N VAL A 374 -13.90 85.85 -6.92
CA VAL A 374 -15.30 85.97 -7.35
C VAL A 374 -16.12 86.83 -6.39
N GLN A 375 -15.99 86.63 -5.07
CA GLN A 375 -16.65 87.47 -4.07
C GLN A 375 -16.21 88.94 -4.16
N ARG A 376 -14.92 89.21 -4.37
CA ARG A 376 -14.41 90.58 -4.57
C ARG A 376 -15.00 91.23 -5.82
N LEU A 377 -15.07 90.49 -6.93
CA LEU A 377 -15.67 90.97 -8.18
C LEU A 377 -17.19 91.20 -8.03
N GLN A 378 -17.90 90.32 -7.34
CA GLN A 378 -19.32 90.52 -7.01
C GLN A 378 -19.54 91.76 -6.14
N ALA A 379 -18.69 92.03 -5.15
CA ALA A 379 -18.74 93.24 -4.33
C ALA A 379 -18.47 94.51 -5.16
N MET A 380 -17.52 94.47 -6.11
CA MET A 380 -17.30 95.57 -7.05
C MET A 380 -18.52 95.80 -7.97
N VAL A 381 -19.14 94.75 -8.48
CA VAL A 381 -20.37 94.85 -9.31
C VAL A 381 -21.56 95.37 -8.48
N ALA A 382 -21.66 95.02 -7.20
CA ALA A 382 -22.66 95.56 -6.29
C ALA A 382 -22.48 97.07 -6.06
N ASN A 383 -21.24 97.55 -5.92
CA ASN A 383 -20.91 98.97 -5.76
C ASN A 383 -21.11 99.82 -7.04
N VAL A 384 -21.38 99.22 -8.21
CA VAL A 384 -21.59 99.94 -9.48
C VAL A 384 -23.08 100.12 -9.82
N LYS A 385 -24.00 99.61 -8.99
CA LYS A 385 -25.45 99.85 -9.16
C LYS A 385 -25.95 101.00 -8.26
N PRO A 386 -26.57 102.06 -8.83
CA PRO A 386 -27.46 102.92 -8.05
C PRO A 386 -28.71 102.14 -7.62
N SER A 387 -29.25 102.51 -6.47
CA SER A 387 -30.45 101.95 -5.84
C SER A 387 -31.17 103.06 -5.07
N PRO A 388 -32.44 102.88 -4.64
CA PRO A 388 -33.52 102.05 -5.16
C PRO A 388 -34.80 102.94 -5.37
N PRO A 389 -36.08 102.52 -5.15
CA PRO A 389 -36.59 102.02 -3.86
C PRO A 389 -37.50 100.77 -3.92
N LYS A 390 -37.60 100.09 -2.78
CA LYS A 390 -38.69 99.16 -2.39
C LYS A 390 -39.85 99.99 -1.80
N PRO A 391 -41.12 99.55 -1.83
CA PRO A 391 -41.61 98.46 -0.98
C PRO A 391 -42.57 97.51 -1.79
N ALA A 392 -43.55 96.74 -1.29
CA ALA A 392 -44.07 96.42 0.06
C ALA A 392 -44.73 95.00 0.04
N ALA A 393 -44.97 94.41 1.23
CA ALA A 393 -46.00 93.37 1.50
C ALA A 393 -45.88 92.00 0.76
N LEU A 394 -46.39 90.84 1.22
CA LEU A 394 -47.21 90.44 2.38
C LEU A 394 -46.87 88.96 2.79
N GLN A 395 -47.56 88.45 3.82
CA GLN A 395 -47.61 87.08 4.43
C GLN A 395 -47.36 85.84 3.50
N ALA A 396 -47.05 84.62 3.98
CA ALA A 396 -47.45 83.96 5.24
C ALA A 396 -46.50 82.82 5.72
N ALA A 397 -46.73 82.35 6.94
CA ALA A 397 -46.30 81.04 7.47
C ALA A 397 -47.38 79.94 7.15
N PRO A 398 -47.22 78.62 7.43
CA PRO A 398 -46.22 77.98 8.29
C PRO A 398 -45.56 76.68 7.77
N GLN A 399 -44.72 76.11 8.64
CA GLN A 399 -44.06 74.79 8.59
C GLN A 399 -45.07 73.61 8.48
N PRO A 400 -44.63 72.40 8.06
CA PRO A 400 -44.14 71.45 9.06
C PRO A 400 -42.98 70.50 8.64
N ASP A 401 -42.34 69.93 9.67
CA ASP A 401 -41.72 68.59 9.81
C ASP A 401 -40.76 67.99 8.78
N GLY A 402 -39.50 67.85 9.20
CA GLY A 402 -39.11 66.61 9.91
C GLY A 402 -38.71 65.38 9.08
N GLN A 403 -37.49 65.40 8.53
CA GLN A 403 -36.68 64.25 8.08
C GLN A 403 -35.21 64.74 8.04
N THR A 404 -34.15 63.98 8.38
CA THR A 404 -33.96 62.52 8.37
C THR A 404 -32.94 62.08 9.43
N ALA A 405 -33.23 60.99 10.13
CA ALA A 405 -32.23 60.04 10.64
C ALA A 405 -32.91 58.67 10.80
N PRO A 406 -32.33 57.59 10.25
CA PRO A 406 -31.95 56.53 11.17
C PRO A 406 -30.59 55.87 10.86
N ASN A 407 -29.98 55.45 11.96
CA ASN A 407 -28.90 54.47 12.09
C ASN A 407 -28.95 53.33 11.05
N TRP A 408 -27.81 53.01 10.44
CA TRP A 408 -27.61 51.73 9.74
C TRP A 408 -26.40 51.00 10.32
N SER A 409 -26.67 50.11 11.27
CA SER A 409 -25.74 49.07 11.72
C SER A 409 -25.89 47.84 10.82
N SER A 410 -24.84 47.50 10.08
CA SER A 410 -24.76 46.28 9.26
C SER A 410 -23.29 45.88 9.12
N GLY A 411 -22.90 44.60 9.25
CA GLY A 411 -23.66 43.44 9.66
C GLY A 411 -22.69 42.28 9.90
N GLY A 412 -22.62 41.76 11.13
CA GLY A 412 -21.79 40.61 11.44
C GLY A 412 -22.44 39.32 10.95
N ALA A 413 -21.75 38.55 10.11
CA ALA A 413 -22.14 37.19 9.71
C ALA A 413 -20.96 36.22 9.91
N PRO A 414 -21.20 34.96 10.28
CA PRO A 414 -20.16 34.11 10.89
C PRO A 414 -19.34 33.32 9.88
N GLY A 415 -18.01 33.43 9.96
CA GLY A 415 -17.07 32.56 9.25
C GLY A 415 -16.79 31.28 10.05
N SER A 416 -17.31 30.15 9.59
CA SER A 416 -17.18 28.85 10.25
C SER A 416 -15.73 28.34 10.26
N SER A 417 -15.14 28.14 11.44
CA SER A 417 -13.94 27.34 11.62
C SER A 417 -14.29 25.84 11.51
N LYS A 418 -13.80 25.18 10.46
CA LYS A 418 -13.71 23.71 10.40
C LYS A 418 -12.26 23.28 10.39
N THR A 419 -11.83 22.68 11.49
CA THR A 419 -10.59 21.90 11.59
C THR A 419 -10.66 20.69 10.65
N PRO A 420 -9.57 20.34 9.95
CA PRO A 420 -9.48 19.08 9.23
C PRO A 420 -9.13 17.94 10.19
N THR A 421 -10.04 16.99 10.35
CA THR A 421 -9.74 15.70 10.99
C THR A 421 -8.94 14.85 10.01
N VAL A 422 -7.70 14.52 10.35
CA VAL A 422 -6.90 13.52 9.63
C VAL A 422 -7.52 12.13 9.81
N ARG A 423 -7.45 11.30 8.78
CA ARG A 423 -7.93 9.92 8.76
C ARG A 423 -6.78 8.96 8.50
#